data_AF-A0A934GAE6-F1
#
_entry.id   AF-A0A934GAE6-F1
#
_cell.length_a   1.000
_cell.length_b   1.000
_cell.length_c   1.000
_cell.angle_alpha   90.00
_cell.angle_beta   90.00
_cell.angle_gamma   90.00
#
_symmetry.space_group_name_H-M   'P 1'
#
loop_
_entity.id
_entity.type
_entity.pdbx_description
1 polymer ?
#
loop_
_entity_poly.entity_id
_entity_poly.type
_entity_poly.pdbx_seq_one_letter_code
_entity_poly.pdbx_strand_id
1 'polypeptide(L)' 'MSDGLFDQFKTWYEKRHDYARAWKQKTGGQVAATMCTYSPEELLIAAGMLPV' A
#
# COMPACT_ATOMS: atom_id res chain seq x y z
N MET A 1 -2.97 28.88 3.07
CA MET A 1 -2.94 27.92 4.20
C MET A 1 -3.83 26.74 3.88
N SER A 2 -3.39 25.88 2.94
CA SER A 2 -3.96 24.55 2.69
C SER A 2 -3.08 23.78 1.67
N ASP A 3 -1.75 23.96 1.72
CA ASP A 3 -0.88 23.51 0.62
C ASP A 3 -0.12 22.21 0.90
N GLY A 4 -0.49 21.44 1.94
CA GLY A 4 0.20 20.18 2.27
C GLY A 4 -0.69 18.96 2.48
N LEU A 5 -2.03 19.14 2.57
CA LEU A 5 -2.94 18.04 2.89
C LEU A 5 -2.89 16.92 1.83
N PHE A 6 -2.76 17.29 0.55
CA PHE A 6 -2.78 16.35 -0.57
C PHE A 6 -1.40 15.85 -0.99
N ASP A 7 -0.32 16.43 -0.49
CA ASP A 7 1.05 16.10 -0.94
C ASP A 7 1.44 14.66 -0.62
N GLN A 8 1.04 14.16 0.56
CA GLN A 8 1.27 12.78 0.94
C GLN A 8 0.52 11.81 0.03
N PHE A 9 -0.77 12.08 -0.23
CA PHE A 9 -1.58 11.24 -1.11
C PHE A 9 -1.05 11.23 -2.54
N LYS A 10 -0.66 12.41 -3.06
CA LYS A 10 -0.03 12.55 -4.38
C LYS A 10 1.27 11.76 -4.46
N THR A 11 2.12 11.88 -3.44
CA THR A 11 3.39 11.14 -3.37
C THR A 11 3.16 9.63 -3.35
N TRP A 12 2.19 9.13 -2.59
CA TRP A 12 1.82 7.72 -2.58
C TRP A 12 1.28 7.24 -3.92
N TYR A 13 0.45 8.03 -4.59
CA TYR A 13 -0.08 7.69 -5.90
C TYR A 13 1.03 7.58 -6.97
N GLU A 14 1.89 8.60 -7.04
CA GLU A 14 3.00 8.66 -8.01
C GLU A 14 4.06 7.60 -7.72
N LYS A 15 4.37 7.34 -6.44
CA LYS A 15 5.44 6.44 -5.99
C LYS A 15 4.93 5.13 -5.37
N ARG A 16 3.74 4.66 -5.76
CA ARG A 16 3.08 3.46 -5.18
C ARG A 16 3.95 2.21 -5.14
N HIS A 17 4.76 1.99 -6.18
CA HIS A 17 5.67 0.84 -6.23
C HIS A 17 6.88 1.00 -5.30
N ASP A 18 7.38 2.22 -5.12
CA ASP A 18 8.45 2.49 -4.14
C ASP A 18 7.94 2.27 -2.72
N TYR A 19 6.71 2.72 -2.44
CA TYR A 19 6.05 2.48 -1.16
C TYR A 19 5.93 0.98 -0.88
N ALA A 20 5.41 0.19 -1.83
CA ALA A 20 5.29 -1.26 -1.67
C ALA A 20 6.66 -1.95 -1.45
N ARG A 21 7.71 -1.53 -2.16
CA ARG A 21 9.08 -2.03 -1.96
C ARG A 21 9.62 -1.68 -0.57
N ALA A 22 9.49 -0.43 -0.15
CA ALA A 22 9.92 0.04 1.17
C ALA A 22 9.15 -0.66 2.30
N TRP A 23 7.85 -0.90 2.11
CA TRP A 23 7.03 -1.65 3.04
C TRP A 23 7.54 -3.10 3.20
N LYS A 24 7.82 -3.81 2.10
CA LYS A 24 8.40 -5.17 2.14
C LYS A 24 9.74 -5.20 2.88
N GLN A 25 10.60 -4.22 2.66
CA GLN A 25 11.90 -4.11 3.35
C GLN A 25 11.73 -3.83 4.84
N LYS A 26 10.76 -2.98 5.22
CA LYS A 26 10.49 -2.60 6.61
C LYS A 26 9.86 -3.73 7.42
N THR A 27 8.95 -4.50 6.83
CA THR A 27 8.14 -5.49 7.55
C THR A 27 8.63 -6.93 7.37
N GLY A 28 9.40 -7.21 6.31
CA GLY A 28 9.68 -8.58 5.87
C GLY A 28 8.46 -9.29 5.26
N GLY A 29 7.31 -8.61 5.15
CA GLY A 29 6.06 -9.15 4.65
C GLY A 29 6.00 -9.24 3.13
N GLN A 30 4.92 -9.86 2.64
CA GLN A 30 4.65 -10.03 1.21
C GLN A 30 3.63 -8.99 0.71
N VAL A 31 3.71 -8.66 -0.58
CA VAL A 31 2.76 -7.77 -1.26
C VAL A 31 1.86 -8.63 -2.14
N ALA A 32 0.56 -8.47 -2.00
CA ALA A 32 -0.46 -9.20 -2.75
C ALA A 32 -1.18 -8.22 -3.70
N ALA A 33 -1.05 -8.44 -5.00
CA ALA A 33 -1.78 -7.65 -5.99
C ALA A 33 -3.25 -8.10 -6.02
N THR A 34 -4.15 -7.14 -5.95
CA THR A 34 -5.60 -7.29 -5.98
C THR A 34 -6.15 -6.54 -7.18
N MET A 35 -7.14 -7.11 -7.85
CA MET A 35 -7.77 -6.49 -9.02
C MET A 35 -9.29 -6.42 -8.86
N CYS A 36 -9.86 -7.39 -8.13
CA CYS A 36 -11.27 -7.42 -7.81
C CYS A 36 -11.57 -6.63 -6.54
N THR A 37 -12.66 -5.87 -6.52
CA THR A 37 -13.18 -5.18 -5.33
C THR A 37 -13.68 -6.13 -4.23
N TYR A 38 -13.78 -7.43 -4.53
CA TYR A 38 -14.13 -8.49 -3.57
C TYR A 38 -12.92 -9.32 -3.13
N SER A 39 -11.70 -8.86 -3.41
CA SER A 39 -10.51 -9.50 -2.86
C SER A 39 -10.62 -9.46 -1.33
N PRO A 40 -10.43 -10.59 -0.62
CA PRO A 40 -10.58 -10.64 0.83
C PRO A 40 -9.38 -9.98 1.52
N GLU A 41 -9.31 -8.65 1.47
CA GLU A 41 -8.20 -7.85 2.00
C GLU A 41 -7.97 -8.10 3.49
N GLU A 42 -9.02 -8.39 4.25
CA GLU A 42 -8.94 -8.70 5.68
C GLU A 42 -8.06 -9.92 5.95
N LEU A 43 -8.16 -10.97 5.12
CA LEU A 43 -7.34 -12.17 5.26
C LEU A 43 -5.88 -11.90 4.89
N LEU A 44 -5.64 -11.10 3.87
CA LEU A 44 -4.29 -10.70 3.44
C LEU A 44 -3.61 -9.87 4.54
N ILE A 45 -4.33 -8.90 5.12
CA ILE A 45 -3.83 -8.07 6.22
C ILE A 45 -3.57 -8.93 7.46
N ALA A 46 -4.46 -9.87 7.81
CA ALA A 46 -4.28 -10.78 8.94
C ALA A 46 -3.05 -11.70 8.75
N ALA A 47 -2.72 -12.07 7.51
CA ALA A 47 -1.51 -12.81 7.16
C ALA A 47 -0.24 -11.94 7.14
N GLY A 48 -0.32 -10.65 7.50
CA GLY A 48 0.80 -9.73 7.48
C GLY A 48 1.25 -9.35 6.07
N MET A 49 0.34 -9.36 5.11
CA MET A 49 0.57 -8.95 3.72
C MET A 49 0.00 -7.55 3.46
N LEU A 50 0.52 -6.88 2.43
CA LEU A 50 -0.01 -5.62 1.92
C LEU A 50 -0.85 -5.89 0.65
N PRO A 51 -2.18 -5.71 0.69
CA PRO A 51 -3.02 -5.65 -0.51
C PRO A 51 -2.70 -4.39 -1.32
N VAL A 52 -2.58 -4.53 -2.66
CA VAL A 52 -2.29 -3.42 -3.59
C VAL A 52 -3.19 -3.50 -4.80
#